data_AF-A0AAV6CVS4-F1
#
_entry.id   AF-A0AAV6CVS4-F1
#
_cell.length_a   1.000
_cell.length_b   1.000
_cell.length_c   1.000
_cell.angle_alpha   90.00
_cell.angle_beta   90.00
_cell.angle_gamma   90.00
#
_symmetry.space_group_name_H-M   'P 1'
#
loop_
_entity.id
_entity.type
_entity.pdbx_description
1 polymer ?
#
loop_
_entity_poly.entity_id
_entity_poly.type
_entity_poly.pdbx_seq_one_letter_code
_entity_poly.pdbx_strand_id
1 'polypeptide(L)'
;MSLRLGDTAPDFSAESSEGQINFHQWLSDRWGVLFSHPRDFTPVCTTELGYVARLKPELEKRGVKAIGLSIDPVDSHKSWLKDIQETQGHAVNFPIIADPDRKVANLYGMIHP
;
A
#
# COMPACT_ATOMS: atom_id res chain seq x y z
N MET A 1 1.20 11.27 18.14
CA MET A 1 2.65 11.14 18.35
C MET A 1 3.26 10.75 17.03
N SER A 2 4.34 11.39 16.60
CA SER A 2 5.04 11.03 15.34
C SER A 2 5.80 9.72 15.55
N LEU A 3 5.61 8.75 14.65
CA LEU A 3 6.37 7.49 14.61
C LEU A 3 7.88 7.77 14.45
N ARG A 4 8.73 7.07 15.20
CA ARG A 4 10.19 7.21 15.16
C ARG A 4 10.88 5.89 14.81
N LEU A 5 12.15 5.96 14.43
CA LEU A 5 12.98 4.78 14.22
C LEU A 5 13.13 4.00 15.52
N GLY A 6 12.89 2.69 15.46
CA GLY A 6 12.94 1.79 16.62
C GLY A 6 11.60 1.59 17.32
N ASP A 7 10.59 2.40 17.01
CA ASP A 7 9.23 2.19 17.53
C ASP A 7 8.61 0.94 16.89
N THR A 8 7.74 0.26 17.64
CA THR A 8 6.87 -0.75 17.07
C THR A 8 5.92 -0.09 16.06
N ALA A 9 5.91 -0.59 14.82
CA ALA A 9 5.00 -0.09 13.80
C ALA A 9 3.54 -0.22 14.28
N PRO A 10 2.72 0.84 14.19
CA PRO A 10 1.32 0.80 14.61
C PRO A 10 0.56 -0.36 13.97
N ASP A 11 -0.16 -1.14 14.78
CA ASP A 11 -1.04 -2.17 14.24
C ASP A 11 -2.40 -1.57 13.85
N PHE A 12 -3.04 -2.16 12.85
CA PHE A 12 -4.35 -1.71 12.35
C PHE A 12 -5.09 -2.84 11.63
N SER A 13 -6.42 -2.67 11.54
CA SER A 13 -7.28 -3.45 10.67
C SER A 13 -7.90 -2.53 9.63
N ALA A 14 -7.76 -2.86 8.34
CA ALA A 14 -8.27 -2.04 7.25
C ALA A 14 -8.74 -2.89 6.06
N GLU A 15 -9.66 -2.34 5.28
CA GLU A 15 -10.05 -2.91 3.99
C GLU A 15 -8.96 -2.65 2.95
N SER A 16 -8.78 -3.60 2.02
CA SER A 16 -7.81 -3.47 0.94
C SER A 16 -8.34 -4.03 -0.38
N SER A 17 -7.59 -3.80 -1.46
CA SER A 17 -7.86 -4.41 -2.77
C SER A 17 -7.91 -5.96 -2.75
N GLU A 18 -7.27 -6.60 -1.77
CA GLU A 18 -7.23 -8.06 -1.60
C GLU A 18 -8.09 -8.57 -0.43
N GLY A 19 -8.95 -7.72 0.13
CA GLY A 19 -9.81 -8.02 1.29
C GLY A 19 -9.31 -7.40 2.59
N GLN A 20 -9.92 -7.78 3.71
CA GLN A 20 -9.57 -7.23 5.02
C GLN A 20 -8.17 -7.67 5.48
N ILE A 21 -7.37 -6.71 5.95
CA ILE A 21 -6.01 -6.93 6.45
C ILE A 21 -5.94 -6.57 7.93
N ASN A 22 -5.35 -7.45 8.73
CA ASN A 22 -4.82 -7.15 10.07
C ASN A 22 -3.30 -7.02 9.93
N PHE A 23 -2.74 -5.83 10.13
CA PHE A 23 -1.40 -5.50 9.65
C PHE A 23 -0.29 -6.38 10.22
N HIS A 24 -0.22 -6.56 11.54
CA HIS A 24 0.80 -7.43 12.15
C HIS A 24 0.63 -8.91 11.77
N GLN A 25 -0.60 -9.39 11.66
CA GLN A 25 -0.87 -10.77 11.22
C GLN A 25 -0.48 -10.98 9.75
N TRP A 26 -0.83 -10.02 8.89
CA TRP A 26 -0.45 -10.03 7.48
C TRP A 26 1.06 -9.96 7.32
N LEU A 27 1.75 -9.15 8.11
CA LEU A 27 3.20 -9.02 8.08
C LEU A 27 3.87 -10.32 8.54
N SER A 28 3.43 -10.87 9.69
CA SER A 28 4.03 -12.03 10.36
C SER A 28 5.53 -11.78 10.61
N ASP A 29 6.38 -12.81 10.53
CA ASP A 29 7.83 -12.72 10.79
C ASP A 29 8.62 -12.23 9.57
N ARG A 30 8.04 -11.38 8.72
CA ARG A 30 8.66 -10.87 7.49
C ARG A 30 8.88 -9.36 7.56
N TRP A 31 9.84 -8.88 6.77
CA TRP A 31 10.02 -7.46 6.55
C TRP A 31 8.85 -6.90 5.72
N GLY A 32 8.53 -5.63 5.94
CA GLY A 32 7.41 -4.94 5.27
C GLY A 32 7.82 -3.58 4.76
N VAL A 33 7.37 -3.24 3.56
CA VAL A 33 7.39 -1.88 2.99
C VAL A 33 5.94 -1.42 2.89
N LEU A 34 5.55 -0.53 3.80
CA LEU A 34 4.31 0.24 3.71
C LEU A 34 4.63 1.56 3.03
N PHE A 35 3.97 1.85 1.92
CA PHE A 35 4.13 3.10 1.18
C PHE A 35 2.77 3.68 0.82
N SER A 36 2.68 5.00 0.76
CA SER A 36 1.46 5.71 0.42
C SER A 36 1.57 6.40 -0.92
N HIS A 37 0.44 6.57 -1.60
CA HIS A 37 0.29 7.47 -2.74
C HIS A 37 -0.87 8.44 -2.49
N PRO A 38 -0.82 9.70 -2.98
CA PRO A 38 -1.83 10.70 -2.64
C PRO A 38 -3.24 10.37 -3.13
N ARG A 39 -3.37 9.82 -4.34
CA ARG A 39 -4.67 9.53 -4.97
C ARG A 39 -4.56 8.56 -6.13
N ASP A 40 -5.55 7.69 -6.27
CA ASP A 40 -5.77 6.89 -7.48
C ASP A 40 -5.96 7.77 -8.72
N PHE A 41 -5.76 7.18 -9.91
CA PHE A 41 -5.90 7.85 -11.21
C PHE A 41 -4.99 9.08 -11.40
N THR A 42 -3.84 9.12 -10.72
CA THR A 42 -2.81 10.15 -10.92
C THR A 42 -1.56 9.58 -11.58
N PRO A 43 -0.94 10.30 -12.54
CA PRO A 43 0.02 9.72 -13.46
C PRO A 43 1.31 9.21 -12.79
N VAL A 44 1.81 9.91 -11.77
CA VAL A 44 3.03 9.49 -11.03
C VAL A 44 2.73 8.26 -10.18
N CYS A 45 1.59 8.22 -9.49
CA CYS A 45 1.23 7.08 -8.66
C CYS A 45 1.04 5.82 -9.52
N THR A 46 0.51 5.97 -10.74
CA THR A 46 0.37 4.86 -11.70
C THR A 46 1.73 4.24 -12.02
N THR A 47 2.75 5.06 -12.29
CA THR A 47 4.09 4.55 -12.62
C THR A 47 4.78 3.93 -11.41
N GLU A 48 4.63 4.53 -10.21
CA GLU A 48 5.21 4.02 -8.97
C GLU A 48 4.64 2.65 -8.58
N LEU A 49 3.31 2.49 -8.58
CA LEU A 49 2.68 1.21 -8.24
C LEU A 49 3.02 0.11 -9.26
N GLY A 50 3.03 0.44 -10.56
CA GLY A 50 3.45 -0.51 -11.60
C GLY A 50 4.92 -0.95 -11.42
N TYR A 51 5.80 -0.04 -11.01
CA TYR A 51 7.19 -0.35 -10.72
C TYR A 51 7.36 -1.25 -9.49
N VAL A 52 6.61 -0.99 -8.40
CA VAL A 52 6.59 -1.88 -7.22
C VAL A 52 6.07 -3.26 -7.60
N ALA A 53 5.05 -3.34 -8.46
CA ALA A 53 4.49 -4.61 -8.91
C ALA A 53 5.52 -5.45 -9.68
N ARG A 54 6.34 -4.79 -10.51
CA ARG A 54 7.49 -5.38 -11.18
C ARG A 54 8.59 -5.80 -10.21
N LEU A 55 8.82 -5.06 -9.12
CA LEU A 55 9.83 -5.38 -8.11
C LEU A 55 9.41 -6.45 -7.10
N LYS A 56 8.12 -6.80 -6.99
CA LYS A 56 7.64 -7.77 -6.00
C LYS A 56 8.47 -9.07 -5.95
N PRO A 57 8.85 -9.73 -7.07
CA PRO A 57 9.68 -10.93 -7.00
C PRO A 57 11.05 -10.71 -6.35
N GLU A 58 11.63 -9.52 -6.51
CA GLU A 58 12.91 -9.16 -5.88
C GLU A 58 12.74 -8.87 -4.38
N LEU A 59 11.63 -8.23 -3.98
CA LEU A 59 11.29 -8.05 -2.57
C LEU A 59 11.06 -9.41 -1.87
N GLU A 60 10.34 -10.32 -2.53
CA GLU A 60 10.07 -11.66 -2.01
C GLU A 60 11.35 -12.49 -1.79
N LYS A 61 12.32 -12.42 -2.73
CA LYS A 61 13.65 -13.05 -2.56
C LYS A 61 14.39 -12.56 -1.31
N ARG A 62 14.08 -11.35 -0.84
CA ARG A 62 14.66 -10.72 0.36
C ARG A 62 13.80 -10.91 1.60
N GLY A 63 12.69 -11.67 1.50
CA GLY A 63 11.75 -11.86 2.61
C GLY A 63 10.92 -10.61 2.94
N VAL A 64 10.75 -9.70 1.98
CA VAL A 64 10.03 -8.43 2.14
C VAL A 64 8.64 -8.51 1.49
N LYS A 65 7.62 -8.02 2.18
CA LYS A 65 6.26 -7.80 1.66
C LYS A 65 6.07 -6.32 1.34
N ALA A 66 5.31 -6.01 0.29
CA ALA A 66 4.91 -4.65 -0.06
C ALA A 66 3.41 -4.47 0.18
N ILE A 67 3.01 -3.28 0.62
CA ILE A 67 1.61 -2.87 0.77
C ILE A 67 1.49 -1.37 0.49
N GLY A 68 0.56 -1.01 -0.40
CA GLY A 68 0.25 0.37 -0.74
C GLY A 68 -0.85 0.94 0.16
N LEU A 69 -1.01 2.27 0.15
CA LEU A 69 -2.05 2.98 0.88
C LEU A 69 -2.45 4.26 0.16
N SER A 70 -3.76 4.52 0.04
CA SER A 70 -4.27 5.88 -0.16
C SER A 70 -5.56 6.09 0.61
N ILE A 71 -6.09 7.31 0.53
CA ILE A 71 -7.37 7.68 1.15
C ILE A 71 -8.58 7.38 0.24
N ASP A 72 -8.37 6.71 -0.88
CA ASP A 72 -9.44 6.34 -1.80
C ASP A 72 -10.14 5.06 -1.32
N PRO A 73 -11.44 4.87 -1.64
CA PRO A 73 -12.16 3.65 -1.27
C PRO A 73 -11.70 2.44 -2.09
N VAL A 74 -11.94 1.22 -1.58
CA VAL A 74 -11.53 -0.05 -2.25
C VAL A 74 -12.02 -0.15 -3.71
N ASP A 75 -13.22 0.32 -4.00
CA ASP A 75 -13.78 0.27 -5.36
C ASP A 75 -13.03 1.18 -6.35
N SER A 76 -12.42 2.27 -5.85
CA SER A 76 -11.51 3.11 -6.63
C SER A 76 -10.27 2.32 -7.01
N HIS A 77 -9.63 1.66 -6.04
CA HIS A 77 -8.44 0.84 -6.30
C HIS A 77 -8.73 -0.21 -7.35
N LYS A 78 -9.81 -0.99 -7.19
CA LYS A 78 -10.19 -2.08 -8.10
C LYS A 78 -10.39 -1.60 -9.54
N SER A 79 -10.98 -0.41 -9.69
CA SER A 79 -11.17 0.22 -10.99
C SER A 79 -9.81 0.63 -11.60
N TRP A 80 -8.94 1.23 -10.79
CA TRP A 80 -7.65 1.76 -11.21
C TRP A 80 -6.59 0.69 -11.52
N LEU A 81 -6.66 -0.50 -10.90
CA LEU A 81 -5.68 -1.58 -11.13
C LEU A 81 -5.54 -1.96 -12.61
N LYS A 82 -6.64 -1.86 -13.39
CA LYS A 82 -6.64 -2.14 -14.83
C LYS A 82 -5.79 -1.11 -15.58
N ASP A 83 -5.97 0.18 -15.29
CA ASP A 83 -5.22 1.27 -15.92
C ASP A 83 -3.71 1.13 -15.65
N ILE A 84 -3.33 0.74 -14.42
CA ILE A 84 -1.93 0.47 -14.08
C ILE A 84 -1.39 -0.69 -14.93
N GLN A 85 -2.12 -1.80 -15.01
CA GLN A 85 -1.70 -2.95 -15.80
C GLN A 85 -1.55 -2.60 -17.28
N GLU A 86 -2.53 -1.89 -17.85
CA GLU A 86 -2.55 -1.50 -19.27
C GLU A 86 -1.40 -0.56 -19.61
N THR A 87 -1.07 0.39 -18.73
CA THR A 87 -0.07 1.42 -19.02
C THR A 87 1.36 1.05 -18.58
N GLN A 88 1.52 0.25 -17.52
CA GLN A 88 2.82 -0.11 -16.95
C GLN A 88 3.27 -1.54 -17.30
N GLY A 89 2.40 -2.34 -17.92
CA GLY A 89 2.68 -3.70 -18.35
C GLY A 89 2.79 -4.73 -17.22
N HIS A 90 2.46 -4.33 -15.97
CA HIS A 90 2.52 -5.19 -14.80
C HIS A 90 1.25 -4.99 -13.98
N ALA A 91 0.51 -6.08 -13.73
CA ALA A 91 -0.62 -6.05 -12.82
C ALA A 91 -0.12 -5.86 -11.39
N VAL A 92 -0.75 -4.95 -10.65
CA VAL A 92 -0.52 -4.82 -9.21
C VAL A 92 -0.84 -6.14 -8.55
N ASN A 93 0.11 -6.63 -7.76
CA ASN A 93 0.15 -7.98 -7.21
C ASN A 93 0.44 -7.96 -5.70
N PHE A 94 0.08 -6.87 -5.06
CA PHE A 94 0.19 -6.62 -3.63
C PHE A 94 -1.04 -5.79 -3.18
N PRO A 95 -1.41 -5.85 -1.89
CA PRO A 95 -2.58 -5.13 -1.40
C PRO A 95 -2.39 -3.61 -1.41
N ILE A 96 -3.46 -2.88 -1.71
CA ILE A 96 -3.58 -1.43 -1.51
C ILE A 96 -4.64 -1.20 -0.43
N ILE A 97 -4.25 -0.59 0.68
CA ILE A 97 -5.13 -0.23 1.79
C ILE A 97 -6.00 0.95 1.37
N ALA A 98 -7.32 0.81 1.60
CA ALA A 98 -8.28 1.89 1.48
C ALA A 98 -8.46 2.57 2.83
N ASP A 99 -8.06 3.83 2.95
CA ASP A 99 -8.08 4.60 4.19
C ASP A 99 -8.95 5.89 4.08
N PRO A 100 -10.25 5.79 3.73
CA PRO A 100 -11.10 6.96 3.45
C PRO A 100 -11.30 7.87 4.67
N ASP A 101 -11.17 7.34 5.89
CA ASP A 101 -11.25 8.10 7.14
C ASP A 101 -9.87 8.54 7.66
N ARG A 102 -8.80 8.30 6.88
CA ARG A 102 -7.42 8.71 7.15
C ARG A 102 -6.85 8.13 8.44
N LYS A 103 -7.39 7.04 8.96
CA LYS A 103 -6.92 6.44 10.21
C LYS A 103 -5.49 5.96 10.09
N VAL A 104 -5.19 5.15 9.07
CA VAL A 104 -3.85 4.58 8.89
C VAL A 104 -2.85 5.65 8.50
N ALA A 105 -3.22 6.56 7.60
CA ALA A 105 -2.39 7.70 7.20
C ALA A 105 -2.03 8.59 8.41
N ASN A 106 -2.97 8.83 9.33
CA ASN A 106 -2.69 9.57 10.56
C ASN A 106 -1.81 8.79 11.55
N LEU A 107 -2.00 7.47 11.70
CA LEU A 107 -1.17 6.62 12.56
C LEU A 107 0.32 6.70 12.16
N TYR A 108 0.58 6.73 10.86
CA TYR A 108 1.94 6.78 10.31
C TYR A 108 2.43 8.20 10.00
N GLY A 109 1.63 9.24 10.24
CA GLY A 109 2.01 10.63 9.97
C GLY A 109 2.21 10.95 8.48
N MET A 110 1.44 10.31 7.61
CA MET A 110 1.54 10.41 6.14
C MET A 110 0.63 11.49 5.53
N ILE A 111 -0.05 12.29 6.34
CA ILE A 111 -0.84 13.43 5.86
C ILE A 111 0.09 14.63 5.70
N HIS A 112 0.26 15.07 4.45
CA HIS A 112 0.95 16.33 4.17
C HIS A 112 0.18 17.51 4.79
N PRO A 113 0.86 18.48 5.43
CA PRO A 113 0.23 19.68 5.98
C PRO A 113 -0.42 20.57 4.90
#